data_AF-A0A0A0BY89-F1
#
_entry.id   AF-A0A0A0BY89-F1
#
_cell.length_a   1.000
_cell.length_b   1.000
_cell.length_c   1.000
_cell.angle_alpha   90.00
_cell.angle_beta   90.00
_cell.angle_gamma   90.00
#
_symmetry.space_group_name_H-M   'P 1'
#
loop_
_entity.id
_entity.type
_entity.pdbx_description
1 polymer ?
#
loop_
_entity_poly.entity_id
_entity_poly.type
_entity_poly.pdbx_seq_one_letter_code
_entity_poly.pdbx_strand_id
1 'polypeptide(L)'
;MWGQPGASDRDHRTPGSARGTLTLGLLIAVPFVAGGLVLLVGDAPAAGALLLAVGGYALVPVVFIASGRISPGGLWLTPSAVVVRDQGLESRIPWPALVAVAADDDVGTAWGKVLLRADASAGPIHRRRSGPWRAAAHTPLPSLAVLDARWLALDPAVTAQLLRDYQRSSHTSELGTPASLGTIEASAGSV
;
A
#
# COMPACT_ATOMS: atom_id res chain seq x y z
N MET A 1 -6.24 1.23 -42.00
CA MET A 1 -6.18 2.63 -41.54
C MET A 1 -5.85 2.57 -40.06
N TRP A 2 -4.55 2.62 -39.74
CA TRP A 2 -4.02 2.36 -38.40
C TRP A 2 -3.92 3.70 -37.65
N GLY A 3 -4.70 3.86 -36.58
CA GLY A 3 -4.62 5.01 -35.69
C GLY A 3 -3.40 4.89 -34.79
N GLN A 4 -2.55 5.91 -34.79
CA GLN A 4 -1.42 6.00 -33.87
C GLN A 4 -1.92 6.15 -32.43
N PRO A 5 -1.46 5.31 -31.49
CA PRO A 5 -1.65 5.57 -30.08
C PRO A 5 -0.75 6.74 -29.68
N GLY A 6 -1.38 7.81 -29.18
CA GLY A 6 -0.70 8.98 -28.65
C GLY A 6 0.25 8.60 -27.52
N ALA A 7 1.51 8.96 -27.69
CA ALA A 7 2.49 9.04 -26.61
C ALA A 7 2.08 10.16 -25.65
N SER A 8 1.20 9.84 -24.70
CA SER A 8 1.00 10.66 -23.52
C SER A 8 2.06 10.29 -22.49
N ASP A 9 3.18 10.99 -22.57
CA ASP A 9 3.96 11.53 -21.45
C ASP A 9 3.58 10.96 -20.06
N ARG A 10 4.22 9.85 -19.67
CA ARG A 10 4.15 9.26 -18.33
C ARG A 10 5.46 9.54 -17.59
N ASP A 11 5.66 10.81 -17.25
CA ASP A 11 6.37 11.19 -16.04
C ASP A 11 5.30 11.88 -15.17
N HIS A 12 4.99 11.42 -13.95
CA HIS A 12 5.87 11.62 -12.82
C HIS A 12 5.74 10.51 -11.77
N ARG A 13 6.88 9.86 -11.52
CA ARG A 13 7.19 9.17 -10.27
C ARG A 13 6.93 10.10 -9.08
N THR A 14 6.13 9.65 -8.11
CA THR A 14 6.28 10.11 -6.72
C THR A 14 6.37 8.94 -5.73
N PRO A 15 7.54 8.28 -5.64
CA PRO A 15 7.88 7.46 -4.49
C PRO A 15 8.16 8.38 -3.29
N GLY A 16 7.10 8.93 -2.67
CA GLY A 16 7.25 9.97 -1.66
C GLY A 16 6.15 10.10 -0.60
N SER A 17 5.07 9.33 -0.66
CA SER A 17 3.88 9.57 0.18
C SER A 17 4.16 9.49 1.70
N ALA A 18 4.95 8.51 2.14
CA ALA A 18 5.26 8.35 3.57
C ALA A 18 6.22 9.43 4.10
N ARG A 19 7.25 9.81 3.32
CA ARG A 19 8.17 10.90 3.68
C ARG A 19 7.46 12.25 3.64
N GLY A 20 6.64 12.50 2.63
CA GLY A 20 5.84 13.72 2.50
C GLY A 20 4.86 13.90 3.67
N THR A 21 4.22 12.82 4.12
CA THR A 21 3.28 12.87 5.26
C THR A 21 3.99 13.18 6.58
N LEU A 22 5.17 12.58 6.81
CA LEU A 22 6.01 12.88 7.98
C LEU A 22 6.50 14.34 7.98
N THR A 23 7.00 14.81 6.84
CA THR A 23 7.48 16.18 6.69
C THR A 23 6.35 17.19 6.88
N LEU A 24 5.17 16.95 6.30
CA LEU A 24 4.00 17.81 6.47
C LEU A 24 3.52 17.84 7.92
N GLY A 25 3.43 16.68 8.58
CA GLY A 25 3.04 16.59 9.99
C GLY A 25 3.99 17.35 10.91
N LEU A 26 5.30 17.25 10.68
CA LEU A 26 6.31 18.02 11.42
C LEU A 26 6.22 19.52 11.13
N LEU A 27 6.08 19.92 9.86
CA LEU A 27 5.93 21.33 9.46
C LEU A 27 4.73 21.99 10.12
N ILE A 28 3.62 21.25 10.28
CA ILE A 28 2.44 21.74 10.98
C ILE A 28 2.71 21.76 12.48
N ALA A 29 3.18 20.68 13.09
CA ALA A 29 3.27 20.58 14.56
C ALA A 29 4.30 21.52 15.20
N VAL A 30 5.47 21.71 14.57
CA VAL A 30 6.59 22.51 15.11
C VAL A 30 6.19 23.94 15.50
N PRO A 31 5.52 24.75 14.65
CA PRO A 31 5.12 26.11 15.03
C PRO A 31 4.10 26.14 16.18
N PHE A 32 3.18 25.18 16.26
CA PHE A 32 2.22 25.10 17.37
C PHE A 32 2.92 24.74 18.69
N VAL A 33 3.86 23.80 18.66
CA VAL A 33 4.63 23.43 19.85
C VAL A 33 5.54 24.57 20.30
N ALA A 34 6.25 25.20 19.37
CA ALA A 34 7.14 26.32 19.66
C ALA A 34 6.37 27.56 20.17
N GLY A 35 5.31 27.96 19.47
CA GLY A 35 4.43 29.06 19.90
C GLY A 35 3.73 28.77 21.22
N GLY A 36 3.29 27.52 21.43
CA GLY A 36 2.70 27.07 22.68
C GLY A 36 3.65 27.19 23.87
N LEU A 37 4.91 26.75 23.72
CA LEU A 37 5.95 26.90 24.74
C LEU A 37 6.23 28.37 25.08
N VAL A 38 6.35 29.23 24.06
CA VAL A 38 6.59 30.67 24.27
C VAL A 38 5.45 31.32 25.06
N LEU A 39 4.19 31.04 24.70
CA LEU A 39 3.03 31.58 25.41
C LEU A 39 2.83 30.98 26.81
N LEU A 40 3.24 29.73 27.02
CA LEU A 40 3.15 29.06 28.32
C LEU A 40 4.09 29.68 29.36
N VAL A 41 5.29 30.10 28.93
CA VAL A 41 6.30 30.74 29.79
C VAL A 41 6.06 32.25 29.94
N GLY A 42 5.34 32.87 28.99
CA GLY A 42 4.95 34.28 29.04
C GLY A 42 3.62 34.53 29.75
N ASP A 43 2.90 35.54 29.26
CA ASP A 43 1.72 36.09 29.94
C ASP A 43 0.38 35.42 29.57
N ALA A 44 0.41 34.38 28.74
CA ALA A 44 -0.81 33.76 28.19
C ALA A 44 -0.82 32.22 28.34
N PRO A 45 -0.73 31.69 29.58
CA PRO A 45 -0.55 30.25 29.82
C PRO A 45 -1.70 29.40 29.28
N ALA A 46 -2.94 29.92 29.32
CA ALA A 46 -4.10 29.21 28.76
C ALA A 46 -3.99 29.04 27.24
N ALA A 47 -3.54 30.09 26.53
CA ALA A 47 -3.32 30.02 25.08
C ALA A 47 -2.13 29.12 24.74
N GLY A 48 -1.05 29.16 25.55
CA GLY A 48 0.08 28.26 25.43
C GLY A 48 -0.31 26.78 25.58
N ALA A 49 -1.10 26.45 26.61
CA ALA A 49 -1.60 25.10 26.84
C ALA A 49 -2.48 24.60 25.66
N LEU A 50 -3.33 25.47 25.09
CA LEU A 50 -4.15 25.13 23.93
C LEU A 50 -3.29 24.81 22.70
N LEU A 51 -2.30 25.66 22.39
CA LEU A 51 -1.40 25.44 21.25
C LEU A 51 -0.57 24.16 21.43
N LEU A 52 -0.12 23.86 22.65
CA LEU A 52 0.56 22.60 22.95
C LEU A 52 -0.34 21.39 22.77
N ALA A 53 -1.61 21.47 23.18
CA ALA A 53 -2.58 20.40 22.95
C ALA A 53 -2.80 20.15 21.45
N VAL A 54 -2.94 21.22 20.64
CA VAL A 54 -3.09 21.12 19.18
C VAL A 54 -1.83 20.57 18.52
N GLY A 55 -0.65 21.09 18.86
CA GLY A 55 0.64 20.60 18.34
C GLY A 55 0.91 19.14 18.73
N GLY A 56 0.61 18.77 19.98
CA GLY A 56 0.70 17.40 20.47
C GLY A 56 -0.25 16.45 19.74
N TYR A 57 -1.49 16.88 19.50
CA TYR A 57 -2.44 16.11 18.70
C TYR A 57 -1.96 15.91 17.25
N ALA A 58 -1.39 16.94 16.63
CA ALA A 58 -0.81 16.84 15.29
C ALA A 58 0.40 15.90 15.21
N LEU A 59 1.13 15.69 16.31
CA LEU A 59 2.25 14.74 16.39
C LEU A 59 1.83 13.28 16.52
N VAL A 60 0.59 12.99 16.93
CA VAL A 60 0.10 11.61 17.09
C VAL A 60 0.38 10.75 15.85
N PRO A 61 -0.07 11.11 14.62
CA PRO A 61 0.22 10.30 13.44
C PRO A 61 1.72 10.15 13.17
N VAL A 62 2.52 11.19 13.41
CA VAL A 62 3.99 11.16 13.22
C VAL A 62 4.63 10.11 14.14
N VAL A 63 4.22 10.06 15.42
CA VAL A 63 4.71 9.07 16.38
C VAL A 63 4.30 7.64 15.96
N PHE A 64 3.09 7.45 15.45
CA PHE A 64 2.64 6.13 14.95
C PHE A 64 3.40 5.68 13.69
N ILE A 65 3.74 6.60 12.78
CA ILE A 65 4.56 6.30 11.61
C ILE A 65 6.01 6.02 12.04
N ALA A 66 6.61 6.89 12.85
CA ALA A 66 8.00 6.76 13.31
C ALA A 66 8.24 5.51 14.16
N SER A 67 7.25 5.09 14.94
CA SER A 67 7.32 3.83 15.72
C SER A 67 7.14 2.56 14.87
N GLY A 68 7.01 2.68 13.54
CA GLY A 68 6.80 1.55 12.64
C GLY A 68 5.47 0.82 12.84
N ARG A 69 4.55 1.41 13.64
CA ARG A 69 3.21 0.86 13.86
C ARG A 69 2.31 1.02 12.63
N ILE A 70 2.65 1.96 11.75
CA ILE A 70 2.07 2.08 10.41
C ILE A 70 3.06 1.44 9.44
N SER A 71 2.82 0.16 9.13
CA SER A 71 3.48 -0.51 8.02
C SER A 71 2.58 -0.33 6.80
N PRO A 72 3.12 0.14 5.64
CA PRO A 72 2.34 0.39 4.42
C PRO A 72 1.68 -0.85 3.81
N GLY A 73 1.78 -2.00 4.47
CA GLY A 73 1.37 -3.28 3.92
C GLY A 73 2.50 -3.91 3.13
N GLY A 74 2.17 -4.88 2.30
CA GLY A 74 3.11 -5.51 1.39
C GLY A 74 2.47 -6.57 0.52
N LEU A 75 3.17 -6.90 -0.55
CA LEU A 75 2.89 -8.06 -1.39
C LEU A 75 4.04 -9.05 -1.19
N TRP A 76 3.72 -10.26 -0.73
CA TRP A 76 4.69 -11.36 -0.69
C TRP A 76 4.24 -12.45 -1.66
N LEU A 77 5.16 -12.80 -2.54
CA LEU A 77 5.04 -13.96 -3.42
C LEU A 77 5.77 -15.11 -2.74
N THR A 78 5.02 -16.10 -2.26
CA THR A 78 5.58 -17.31 -1.66
C THR A 78 5.31 -18.48 -2.59
N PRO A 79 6.08 -19.58 -2.54
CA PRO A 79 5.79 -20.75 -3.37
C PRO A 79 4.37 -21.32 -3.20
N SER A 80 3.76 -21.11 -2.03
CA SER A 80 2.44 -21.64 -1.70
C SER A 80 1.28 -20.69 -2.02
N ALA A 81 1.50 -19.38 -2.01
CA ALA A 81 0.44 -18.39 -2.06
C ALA A 81 0.95 -16.98 -2.36
N VAL A 82 0.03 -16.16 -2.88
CA VAL A 82 0.14 -14.70 -2.86
C VAL A 82 -0.40 -14.20 -1.53
N VAL A 83 0.40 -13.42 -0.81
CA VAL A 83 -0.01 -12.78 0.44
C VAL A 83 -0.03 -11.28 0.22
N VAL A 84 -1.22 -10.70 0.32
CA VAL A 84 -1.44 -9.25 0.33
C VAL A 84 -1.69 -8.82 1.75
N ARG A 85 -0.89 -7.90 2.26
CA ARG A 85 -1.13 -7.28 3.56
C ARG A 85 -1.46 -5.82 3.35
N ASP A 86 -2.54 -5.41 3.99
CA ASP A 86 -3.00 -4.05 4.08
C ASP A 86 -3.11 -3.64 5.56
N GLN A 87 -3.53 -2.41 5.83
CA GLN A 87 -3.72 -1.84 7.16
C GLN A 87 -4.83 -2.60 7.91
N GLY A 88 -4.42 -3.58 8.71
CA GLY A 88 -5.32 -4.37 9.55
C GLY A 88 -5.93 -5.61 8.88
N LEU A 89 -5.63 -5.86 7.60
CA LEU A 89 -6.09 -7.04 6.86
C LEU A 89 -4.91 -7.76 6.20
N GLU A 90 -4.92 -9.08 6.28
CA GLU A 90 -4.00 -9.94 5.54
C GLU A 90 -4.84 -10.88 4.68
N SER A 91 -4.57 -10.93 3.39
CA SER A 91 -5.27 -11.78 2.43
C SER A 91 -4.28 -12.76 1.83
N ARG A 92 -4.49 -14.06 2.05
CA ARG A 92 -3.66 -15.13 1.54
C ARG A 92 -4.45 -15.94 0.52
N ILE A 93 -4.00 -15.92 -0.72
CA ILE A 93 -4.62 -16.65 -1.83
C ILE A 93 -3.62 -17.71 -2.32
N PRO A 94 -3.91 -19.01 -2.15
CA PRO A 94 -3.10 -20.08 -2.75
C PRO A 94 -3.06 -19.91 -4.28
N TRP A 95 -1.90 -20.16 -4.90
CA TRP A 95 -1.75 -20.03 -6.35
C TRP A 95 -2.78 -20.84 -7.16
N PRO A 96 -3.08 -22.12 -6.82
CA PRO A 96 -4.08 -22.89 -7.56
C PRO A 96 -5.51 -22.32 -7.45
N ALA A 97 -5.76 -21.52 -6.41
CA ALA A 97 -7.05 -20.90 -6.17
C ALA A 97 -7.11 -19.46 -6.71
N LEU A 98 -6.02 -18.90 -7.25
CA LEU A 98 -6.02 -17.58 -7.89
C LEU A 98 -6.61 -17.72 -9.29
N VAL A 99 -7.79 -17.15 -9.53
CA VAL A 99 -8.53 -17.31 -10.80
C VAL A 99 -8.33 -16.10 -11.71
N ALA A 100 -8.27 -14.90 -11.15
CA ALA A 100 -8.09 -13.69 -11.95
C ALA A 100 -7.23 -12.64 -11.24
N VAL A 101 -6.48 -11.90 -12.06
CA VAL A 101 -5.68 -10.75 -11.69
C VAL A 101 -6.02 -9.61 -12.63
N ALA A 102 -6.55 -8.52 -12.11
CA ALA A 102 -6.95 -7.33 -12.89
C ALA A 102 -6.25 -6.08 -12.38
N ALA A 103 -5.81 -5.22 -13.30
CA ALA A 103 -5.29 -3.88 -13.01
C ALA A 103 -6.26 -2.79 -13.50
N ASP A 104 -5.91 -1.53 -13.21
CA ASP A 104 -6.61 -0.29 -13.59
C ASP A 104 -7.19 -0.34 -15.03
N ASP A 105 -6.36 -0.78 -15.98
CA ASP A 105 -6.66 -0.79 -17.41
C ASP A 105 -7.72 -1.83 -17.84
N ASP A 106 -8.00 -2.84 -17.01
CA ASP A 106 -8.85 -3.97 -17.40
C ASP A 106 -10.33 -3.81 -17.03
N VAL A 107 -10.65 -3.04 -15.98
CA VAL A 107 -12.00 -3.05 -15.36
C VAL A 107 -12.51 -1.64 -14.99
N GLY A 108 -11.82 -0.57 -15.38
CA GLY A 108 -12.18 0.80 -14.95
C GLY A 108 -12.04 0.95 -13.42
N THR A 109 -11.09 0.21 -12.84
CA THR A 109 -10.90 0.12 -11.40
C THR A 109 -10.15 1.35 -10.92
N ALA A 110 -10.69 2.09 -9.95
CA ALA A 110 -10.11 3.34 -9.45
C ALA A 110 -8.57 3.30 -9.20
N TRP A 111 -7.83 3.99 -10.09
CA TRP A 111 -6.52 4.63 -9.95
C TRP A 111 -5.54 3.93 -9.00
N GLY A 112 -4.80 2.94 -9.51
CA GLY A 112 -3.63 2.35 -8.85
C GLY A 112 -3.88 1.13 -7.96
N LYS A 113 -4.93 0.35 -8.24
CA LYS A 113 -5.26 -0.89 -7.52
C LYS A 113 -5.08 -2.12 -8.40
N VAL A 114 -4.67 -3.23 -7.77
CA VAL A 114 -4.64 -4.57 -8.38
C VAL A 114 -5.65 -5.45 -7.64
N LEU A 115 -6.58 -6.03 -8.37
CA LEU A 115 -7.61 -6.93 -7.85
C LEU A 115 -7.18 -8.38 -8.05
N LEU A 116 -7.23 -9.16 -6.97
CA LEU A 116 -6.95 -10.59 -6.99
C LEU A 116 -8.22 -11.34 -6.61
N ARG A 117 -8.68 -12.21 -7.50
CA ARG A 117 -9.88 -13.02 -7.29
C ARG A 117 -9.49 -14.46 -7.02
N ALA A 118 -9.94 -14.96 -5.88
CA ALA A 118 -9.84 -16.36 -5.50
C ALA A 118 -11.07 -17.15 -5.96
N ASP A 119 -10.87 -18.44 -6.21
CA ASP A 119 -11.94 -19.42 -6.38
C ASP A 119 -12.66 -19.68 -5.05
N ALA A 120 -13.89 -20.19 -5.12
CA ALA A 120 -14.66 -20.60 -3.95
C ALA A 120 -13.95 -21.71 -3.14
N SER A 121 -13.11 -22.52 -3.79
CA SER A 121 -12.32 -23.57 -3.13
C SER A 121 -11.20 -23.03 -2.21
N ALA A 122 -10.85 -21.75 -2.29
CA ALA A 122 -9.80 -21.13 -1.49
C ALA A 122 -10.11 -21.06 0.01
N GLY A 123 -11.39 -21.18 0.38
CA GLY A 123 -11.84 -20.96 1.75
C GLY A 123 -11.67 -19.50 2.19
N PRO A 124 -11.58 -19.23 3.51
CA PRO A 124 -11.41 -17.88 4.02
C PRO A 124 -10.00 -17.35 3.71
N ILE A 125 -9.90 -16.48 2.70
CA ILE A 125 -8.62 -15.88 2.31
C ILE A 125 -8.20 -14.73 3.21
N HIS A 126 -9.12 -14.13 3.98
CA HIS A 126 -8.88 -12.94 4.78
C HIS A 126 -8.66 -13.27 6.27
N ARG A 127 -7.59 -12.71 6.83
CA ARG A 127 -7.26 -12.73 8.25
C ARG A 127 -7.14 -11.29 8.77
N ARG A 128 -7.99 -10.93 9.73
CA ARG A 128 -7.88 -9.63 10.42
C ARG A 128 -6.66 -9.62 11.33
N ARG A 129 -5.86 -8.55 11.28
CA ARG A 129 -4.72 -8.36 12.20
C ARG A 129 -5.19 -7.67 13.48
N SER A 130 -4.58 -8.05 14.60
CA SER A 130 -4.70 -7.30 15.85
C SER A 130 -3.94 -5.97 15.69
N GLY A 131 -4.62 -4.85 15.93
CA GLY A 131 -4.03 -3.53 15.82
C GLY A 131 -5.07 -2.43 16.01
N PRO A 132 -4.63 -1.18 16.24
CA PRO A 132 -5.53 -0.04 16.44
C PRO A 132 -6.39 0.27 15.21
N TRP A 133 -6.03 -0.26 14.04
CA TRP A 133 -6.68 0.01 12.75
C TRP A 133 -7.70 -1.06 12.31
N ARG A 134 -8.24 -1.85 13.25
CA ARG A 134 -9.26 -2.88 12.94
C ARG A 134 -10.48 -2.34 12.18
N ALA A 135 -10.83 -1.07 12.39
CA ALA A 135 -11.96 -0.41 11.75
C ALA A 135 -11.69 0.03 10.30
N ALA A 136 -10.43 0.15 9.89
CA ALA A 136 -10.07 0.56 8.53
C ALA A 136 -10.13 -0.62 7.53
N ALA A 137 -9.96 -1.85 8.03
CA ALA A 137 -9.96 -3.07 7.23
C ALA A 137 -11.35 -3.37 6.65
N HIS A 138 -11.58 -2.96 5.41
CA HIS A 138 -12.77 -3.32 4.63
C HIS A 138 -12.44 -4.53 3.75
N THR A 139 -13.25 -5.58 3.89
CA THR A 139 -13.21 -6.74 2.99
C THR A 139 -14.26 -6.51 1.90
N PRO A 140 -13.86 -6.22 0.64
CA PRO A 140 -14.83 -5.90 -0.42
C PRO A 140 -15.71 -7.11 -0.75
N LEU A 141 -15.13 -8.31 -0.86
CA LEU A 141 -15.83 -9.58 -1.02
C LEU A 141 -15.01 -10.71 -0.38
N PRO A 142 -15.64 -11.83 0.05
CA PRO A 142 -14.94 -12.94 0.71
C PRO A 142 -13.85 -13.62 -0.14
N SER A 143 -13.92 -13.47 -1.46
CA SER A 143 -13.01 -14.07 -2.44
C SER A 143 -12.16 -13.05 -3.19
N LEU A 144 -12.15 -11.78 -2.75
CA LEU A 144 -11.47 -10.70 -3.45
C LEU A 144 -10.47 -10.00 -2.52
N ALA A 145 -9.19 -10.07 -2.88
CA ALA A 145 -8.16 -9.26 -2.26
C ALA A 145 -7.84 -8.04 -3.14
N VAL A 146 -7.68 -6.89 -2.50
CA VAL A 146 -7.31 -5.64 -3.16
C VAL A 146 -5.92 -5.25 -2.68
N LEU A 147 -5.03 -5.01 -3.63
CA LEU A 147 -3.72 -4.44 -3.42
C LEU A 147 -3.74 -2.99 -3.88
N ASP A 148 -3.56 -2.03 -2.98
CA ASP A 148 -3.34 -0.64 -3.38
C ASP A 148 -1.84 -0.45 -3.70
N ALA A 149 -1.51 -0.52 -4.99
CA ALA A 149 -0.12 -0.50 -5.46
C ALA A 149 0.57 0.84 -5.14
N ARG A 150 -0.18 1.93 -5.02
CA ARG A 150 0.35 3.27 -4.70
C ARG A 150 0.92 3.34 -3.30
N TRP A 151 0.31 2.65 -2.34
CA TRP A 151 0.83 2.57 -0.97
C TRP A 151 2.14 1.81 -0.89
N LEU A 152 2.36 0.89 -1.82
CA LEU A 152 3.57 0.07 -1.91
C LEU A 152 4.62 0.63 -2.88
N ALA A 153 4.35 1.77 -3.52
CA ALA A 153 5.15 2.32 -4.60
C ALA A 153 5.43 1.30 -5.73
N LEU A 154 4.45 0.43 -5.99
CA LEU A 154 4.48 -0.54 -7.07
C LEU A 154 3.73 0.01 -8.28
N ASP A 155 4.22 -0.30 -9.48
CA ASP A 155 3.45 -0.08 -10.70
C ASP A 155 2.34 -1.15 -10.77
N PRO A 156 1.06 -0.75 -10.83
CA PRO A 156 -0.05 -1.69 -10.83
C PRO A 156 -0.07 -2.60 -12.07
N ALA A 157 0.32 -2.10 -13.24
CA ALA A 157 0.33 -2.85 -14.49
C ALA A 157 1.43 -3.91 -14.48
N VAL A 158 2.66 -3.51 -14.11
CA VAL A 158 3.80 -4.43 -13.95
C VAL A 158 3.49 -5.49 -12.90
N THR A 159 2.90 -5.10 -11.77
CA THR A 159 2.54 -6.03 -10.69
C THR A 159 1.49 -7.04 -11.15
N ALA A 160 0.45 -6.60 -11.86
CA ALA A 160 -0.57 -7.50 -12.38
C ALA A 160 0.00 -8.46 -13.42
N GLN A 161 0.89 -7.99 -14.30
CA GLN A 161 1.54 -8.83 -15.29
C GLN A 161 2.41 -9.91 -14.64
N LEU A 162 3.27 -9.53 -13.68
CA LEU A 162 4.08 -10.47 -12.90
C LEU A 162 3.22 -11.55 -12.23
N LEU A 163 2.11 -11.16 -11.61
CA LEU A 163 1.19 -12.09 -10.95
C LEU A 163 0.53 -13.05 -11.95
N ARG A 164 0.17 -12.59 -13.15
CA ARG A 164 -0.36 -13.44 -14.23
C ARG A 164 0.69 -14.40 -14.75
N ASP A 165 1.94 -13.97 -14.86
CA ASP A 165 3.04 -14.82 -15.33
C ASP A 165 3.26 -15.98 -14.35
N TYR A 166 3.29 -15.72 -13.03
CA TYR A 166 3.36 -16.78 -12.03
C TYR A 166 2.11 -17.65 -11.96
N GLN A 167 0.93 -17.08 -12.17
CA GLN A 167 -0.32 -17.84 -12.25
C GLN A 167 -0.31 -18.84 -13.42
N ARG A 168 0.25 -18.46 -14.57
CA ARG A 168 0.29 -19.29 -15.78
C ARG A 168 1.46 -20.28 -15.83
N SER A 169 2.63 -19.87 -15.37
CA SER A 169 3.88 -20.64 -15.55
C SER A 169 4.00 -21.82 -14.59
N SER A 170 3.23 -21.89 -13.50
CA SER A 170 3.38 -22.89 -12.43
C SER A 170 4.79 -22.94 -11.80
N HIS A 171 5.67 -21.98 -12.09
CA HIS A 171 7.04 -21.87 -11.56
C HIS A 171 7.09 -21.23 -10.16
N THR A 172 6.03 -21.38 -9.37
CA THR A 172 5.95 -20.75 -8.04
C THR A 172 7.01 -21.32 -7.09
N SER A 173 7.52 -22.53 -7.35
CA SER A 173 8.65 -23.13 -6.63
C SER A 173 9.96 -22.33 -6.75
N GLU A 174 10.11 -21.49 -7.77
CA GLU A 174 11.30 -20.65 -7.96
C GLU A 174 11.26 -19.38 -7.09
N LEU A 175 10.12 -19.05 -6.49
CA LEU A 175 9.96 -17.89 -5.62
C LEU A 175 10.86 -18.02 -4.38
N GLY A 176 11.74 -17.04 -4.18
CA GLY A 176 12.75 -17.05 -3.11
C GLY A 176 14.10 -17.63 -3.53
N THR A 177 14.25 -18.03 -4.80
CA THR A 177 15.54 -18.41 -5.40
C THR A 177 16.08 -17.26 -6.27
N PRO A 178 17.39 -17.25 -6.61
CA PRO A 178 17.95 -16.24 -7.52
C PRO A 178 17.25 -16.18 -8.88
N ALA A 179 16.68 -17.29 -9.36
CA ALA A 179 15.95 -17.35 -10.64
C ALA A 179 14.72 -16.42 -10.66
N SER A 180 14.08 -16.19 -9.50
CA SER A 180 12.93 -15.28 -9.41
C SER A 180 13.26 -13.83 -9.79
N LEU A 181 14.52 -13.40 -9.62
CA LEU A 181 14.95 -12.07 -10.03
C LEU A 181 14.92 -11.91 -11.56
N GLY A 182 15.34 -12.94 -12.29
CA GLY A 182 15.32 -12.91 -13.77
C GLY A 182 13.90 -12.79 -14.32
N THR A 183 12.92 -13.46 -13.70
CA THR A 183 11.50 -13.32 -14.07
C THR A 183 10.98 -11.92 -13.78
N ILE A 184 11.33 -11.34 -12.63
CA ILE A 184 10.94 -9.97 -12.28
C ILE A 184 11.52 -8.95 -13.27
N GLU A 185 12.79 -9.09 -13.63
CA GLU A 185 13.45 -8.22 -14.62
C GLU A 185 12.82 -8.37 -16.01
N ALA A 186 12.50 -9.60 -16.43
CA ALA A 186 11.84 -9.86 -17.70
C ALA A 186 10.44 -9.23 -17.77
N SER A 187 9.64 -9.35 -16.70
CA SER A 187 8.31 -8.72 -16.63
C SER A 187 8.43 -7.19 -16.62
N ALA A 188 9.43 -6.62 -15.93
CA ALA A 188 9.65 -5.17 -15.89
C ALA A 188 10.12 -4.57 -17.24
N GLY A 189 10.82 -5.34 -18.07
CA GLY A 189 11.25 -4.90 -19.40
C GLY A 189 10.19 -5.02 -20.50
N SER A 190 9.03 -5.61 -20.19
CA SER A 190 7.95 -5.89 -21.17
C SER A 190 6.82 -4.87 -21.19
N VAL A 191 6.89 -3.85 -20.33
CA VAL A 191 5.92 -2.75 -20.16
C VAL A 191 6.50 -1.45 -20.68
#